data_AF-A0A1D6MHR0-F1
#
_entry.id   AF-A0A1D6MHR0-F1
#
_cell.length_a   1.000
_cell.length_b   1.000
_cell.length_c   1.000
_cell.angle_alpha   90.00
_cell.angle_beta   90.00
_cell.angle_gamma   90.00
#
_symmetry.space_group_name_H-M   'P 1'
#
loop_
_entity.id
_entity.type
_entity.pdbx_description
1 polymer ?
#
loop_
_entity_poly.entity_id
_entity_poly.type
_entity_poly.pdbx_seq_one_letter_code
_entity_poly.pdbx_strand_id
1 'polypeptide(L)'
;MSEDYHRSTQSKTHVQQMVLIDIRNILQSMGKDIKTFPLPAIIDKYDDSHGTDREIYEEESIEPTAEDVAMKETLNEEQRFAYDKILSVVDTNNGGVFFVDGPGGTGKTYLYKALLAALRSQDKIAVATATSGVAASILPGGGLPIHASRYHLL
;
A
#
# COMPACT_ATOMS: atom_id res chain seq x y z
N MET A 1 0.44 17.20 8.26
CA MET A 1 1.51 16.62 9.10
C MET A 1 0.93 15.98 10.35
N SER A 2 0.40 16.69 11.36
CA SER A 2 -0.24 15.99 12.50
C SER A 2 -1.67 15.51 12.23
N GLU A 3 -2.34 16.09 11.23
CA GLU A 3 -3.74 15.75 10.88
C GLU A 3 -3.88 14.39 10.18
N ASP A 4 -2.79 13.88 9.59
CA ASP A 4 -2.80 12.63 8.81
C ASP A 4 -2.86 11.37 9.69
N TYR A 5 -2.57 11.50 10.98
CA TYR A 5 -2.54 10.38 11.94
C TYR A 5 -3.86 10.22 12.74
N HIS A 6 -4.89 11.01 12.44
CA HIS A 6 -6.05 11.12 13.33
C HIS A 6 -7.13 10.04 13.14
N ARG A 7 -6.86 8.96 12.39
CA ARG A 7 -7.89 7.99 11.98
C ARG A 7 -7.90 6.62 12.65
N SER A 8 -7.07 6.38 13.66
CA SER A 8 -7.27 5.23 14.55
C SER A 8 -6.91 5.60 15.98
N THR A 9 -7.43 4.84 16.93
CA THR A 9 -7.40 5.00 18.38
C THR A 9 -6.00 4.89 19.02
N GLN A 10 -4.98 5.53 18.45
CA GLN A 10 -3.63 5.56 19.01
C GLN A 10 -3.43 6.78 19.91
N SER A 11 -2.81 6.54 21.07
CA SER A 11 -2.48 7.56 22.07
C SER A 11 -1.75 8.74 21.41
N LYS A 12 -2.10 9.98 21.78
CA LYS A 12 -1.46 11.22 21.28
C LYS A 12 0.06 11.17 21.32
N THR A 13 0.63 10.47 22.31
CA THR A 13 2.06 10.25 22.45
C THR A 13 2.65 9.36 21.35
N HIS A 14 1.92 8.33 20.91
CA HIS A 14 2.34 7.46 19.82
C HIS A 14 2.43 8.24 18.51
N VAL A 15 1.37 8.98 18.17
CA VAL A 15 1.33 9.85 16.98
C VAL A 15 2.45 10.88 16.99
N GLN A 16 2.66 11.54 18.13
CA GLN A 16 3.74 12.52 18.28
C GLN A 16 5.13 11.92 18.01
N GLN A 17 5.35 10.66 18.43
CA GLN A 17 6.64 9.98 18.27
C GLN A 17 6.87 9.52 16.83
N MET A 18 5.83 9.06 16.13
CA MET A 18 5.90 8.79 14.68
C MET A 18 6.29 10.05 13.89
N VAL A 19 5.66 11.19 14.18
CA VAL A 19 5.99 12.47 13.53
C VAL A 19 7.44 12.88 13.80
N LEU A 20 7.95 12.67 15.01
CA LEU A 20 9.33 13.00 15.37
C LEU A 20 10.35 12.13 14.63
N ILE A 21 10.03 10.85 14.41
CA ILE A 21 10.86 9.93 13.61
C ILE A 21 10.89 10.36 12.15
N ASP A 22 9.75 10.74 11.57
CA ASP A 22 9.70 11.23 10.19
C ASP A 22 10.50 12.53 10.02
N ILE A 23 10.37 13.47 10.97
CA ILE A 23 11.18 14.69 10.98
C ILE A 23 12.67 14.36 11.07
N ARG A 24 13.08 13.40 11.91
CA ARG A 24 14.48 12.95 12.01
C ARG A 24 14.98 12.44 10.66
N ASN A 25 14.22 11.57 10.00
CA ASN A 25 14.62 10.96 8.74
C ASN A 25 14.78 12.02 7.64
N ILE A 26 13.86 13.00 7.59
CA ILE A 26 13.95 14.15 6.67
C ILE A 26 15.18 15.00 6.98
N LEU A 27 15.43 15.34 8.25
CA LEU A 27 16.60 16.12 8.65
C LEU A 27 17.91 15.40 8.31
N GLN A 28 18.00 14.10 8.57
CA GLN A 28 19.15 13.27 8.22
C GLN A 28 19.40 13.26 6.71
N SER A 29 18.34 13.21 5.89
CA SER A 29 18.47 13.30 4.42
C SER A 29 19.07 14.65 3.97
N MET A 30 18.90 15.70 4.77
CA MET A 30 19.49 17.03 4.56
C MET A 30 20.83 17.22 5.30
N GLY A 31 21.40 16.17 5.89
CA GLY A 31 22.66 16.21 6.65
C GLY A 31 22.55 16.91 8.01
N LYS A 32 21.34 17.06 8.56
CA LYS A 32 21.08 17.70 9.84
C LYS A 32 20.69 16.67 10.90
N ASP A 33 21.17 16.88 12.12
CA ASP A 33 20.79 16.06 13.27
C ASP A 33 19.56 16.67 13.96
N ILE A 34 18.53 15.85 14.24
CA ILE A 34 17.34 16.29 14.97
C ILE A 34 17.66 16.88 16.35
N LYS A 35 18.76 16.44 16.98
CA LYS A 35 19.25 16.96 18.27
C LYS A 35 19.64 18.44 18.21
N THR A 36 19.82 19.00 17.01
CA THR A 36 20.10 20.43 16.82
C THR A 36 18.84 21.30 16.90
N PHE A 37 17.66 20.70 16.96
CA PHE A 37 16.38 21.40 17.09
C PHE A 37 15.78 21.17 18.49
N PRO A 38 15.03 22.14 19.04
CA PRO A 38 14.40 22.03 20.36
C PRO A 38 13.13 21.17 20.29
N LEU A 39 13.28 19.92 19.85
CA LEU A 39 12.20 18.95 19.73
C LEU A 39 12.24 17.92 20.87
N PRO A 40 11.09 17.36 21.28
CA PRO A 40 11.06 16.28 22.26
C PRO A 40 11.91 15.09 21.84
N ALA A 41 12.51 14.41 22.83
CA ALA A 41 13.30 13.21 22.57
C ALA A 41 12.43 12.09 21.95
N ILE A 42 13.01 11.41 20.96
CA ILE A 42 12.44 10.17 20.44
C ILE A 42 12.64 9.10 21.51
N ILE A 43 11.59 8.38 21.85
CA ILE A 43 11.63 7.28 22.80
C ILE A 43 11.92 6.01 22.01
N ASP A 44 13.00 5.31 22.37
CA ASP A 44 13.50 4.13 21.65
C ASP A 44 12.44 3.06 21.38
N LYS A 45 11.42 2.95 22.24
CA LYS A 45 10.29 2.02 22.07
C LYS A 45 9.43 2.28 20.81
N TYR A 46 9.52 3.47 20.23
CA TYR A 46 8.86 3.84 18.97
C TYR A 46 9.84 3.89 17.80
N ASP A 47 11.15 3.87 18.08
CA ASP A 47 12.24 3.89 17.11
C ASP A 47 12.61 2.46 16.73
N ASP A 48 11.61 1.67 16.33
CA ASP A 48 11.88 0.35 15.78
C ASP A 48 12.50 0.60 14.40
N SER A 49 13.83 0.47 14.34
CA SER A 49 14.68 0.78 13.19
C SER A 49 14.39 -0.03 11.91
N HIS A 50 13.30 -0.79 11.89
CA HIS A 50 12.64 -1.23 10.68
C HIS A 50 11.48 -0.29 10.41
N GLY A 51 11.79 0.85 9.80
CA GLY A 51 10.81 1.48 8.93
C GLY A 51 10.42 0.43 7.90
N THR A 52 9.33 -0.30 8.16
CA THR A 52 8.47 -0.75 7.07
C THR A 52 8.28 0.51 6.25
N ASP A 53 8.78 0.48 5.01
CA ASP A 53 8.62 1.60 4.09
C ASP A 53 7.20 2.09 4.27
N ARG A 54 7.02 3.37 4.56
CA ARG A 54 5.71 3.95 4.90
C ARG A 54 4.62 3.45 3.95
N GLU A 55 4.99 3.22 2.69
CA GLU A 55 4.22 2.61 1.62
C GLU A 55 3.74 1.17 1.94
N ILE A 56 4.58 0.30 2.48
CA ILE A 56 4.23 -1.06 2.95
C ILE A 56 3.26 -1.00 4.12
N TYR A 57 3.52 -0.14 5.12
CA TYR A 57 2.62 0.00 6.27
C TYR A 57 1.26 0.59 5.85
N GLU A 58 1.27 1.60 4.98
CA GLU A 58 0.05 2.16 4.41
C GLU A 58 -0.74 1.08 3.65
N GLU A 59 -0.07 0.22 2.87
CA GLU A 59 -0.70 -0.89 2.14
C GLU A 59 -1.23 -2.02 3.04
N GLU A 60 -0.48 -2.40 4.08
CA GLU A 60 -0.91 -3.39 5.10
C GLU A 60 -2.13 -2.91 5.90
N SER A 61 -2.26 -1.60 6.10
CA SER A 61 -3.39 -1.01 6.85
C SER A 61 -4.71 -0.96 6.06
N ILE A 62 -4.69 -1.34 4.78
CA ILE A 62 -5.90 -1.33 3.94
C ILE A 62 -6.72 -2.58 4.21
N GLU A 63 -7.77 -2.42 5.02
CA GLU A 63 -8.78 -3.46 5.18
C GLU A 63 -9.70 -3.50 3.94
N PRO A 64 -9.85 -4.66 3.27
CA PRO A 64 -10.80 -4.81 2.19
C PRO A 64 -12.24 -4.69 2.71
N THR A 65 -13.08 -3.94 2.01
CA THR A 65 -14.49 -3.81 2.41
C THR A 65 -15.26 -5.11 2.13
N ALA A 66 -16.40 -5.31 2.80
CA ALA A 66 -17.26 -6.47 2.53
C ALA A 66 -17.71 -6.54 1.06
N GLU A 67 -17.89 -5.38 0.41
CA GLU A 67 -18.18 -5.29 -1.02
C GLU A 67 -17.00 -5.78 -1.86
N ASP A 68 -15.78 -5.36 -1.53
CA ASP A 68 -14.55 -5.77 -2.23
C ASP A 68 -14.35 -7.30 -2.17
N VAL A 69 -14.61 -7.91 -1.01
CA VAL A 69 -14.54 -9.38 -0.83
C VAL A 69 -15.62 -10.10 -1.65
N ALA A 70 -16.81 -9.50 -1.78
CA ALA A 70 -17.90 -10.06 -2.57
C ALA A 70 -17.69 -9.92 -4.09
N MET A 71 -16.81 -9.03 -4.56
CA MET A 71 -16.55 -8.81 -5.99
C MET A 71 -16.14 -10.08 -6.72
N LYS A 72 -15.49 -11.02 -6.00
CA LYS A 72 -15.15 -12.31 -6.59
C LYS A 72 -16.40 -13.01 -7.12
N GLU A 73 -17.56 -12.93 -6.46
CA GLU A 73 -18.78 -13.66 -6.85
C GLU A 73 -19.41 -13.14 -8.15
N THR A 74 -19.09 -11.92 -8.54
CA THR A 74 -19.68 -11.21 -9.68
C THR A 74 -18.73 -11.05 -10.88
N LEU A 75 -17.58 -11.74 -10.86
CA LEU A 75 -16.67 -11.79 -12.01
C LEU A 75 -17.32 -12.51 -13.20
N ASN A 76 -17.13 -11.97 -14.40
CA ASN A 76 -17.48 -12.69 -15.63
C ASN A 76 -16.52 -13.87 -15.88
N GLU A 77 -16.83 -14.73 -16.85
CA GLU A 77 -16.06 -15.96 -17.10
C GLU A 77 -14.57 -15.71 -17.40
N GLU A 78 -14.26 -14.70 -18.22
CA GLU A 78 -12.87 -14.37 -18.56
C GLU A 78 -12.09 -13.79 -17.37
N GLN A 79 -12.72 -12.90 -16.61
CA GLN A 79 -12.14 -12.33 -15.39
C GLN A 79 -11.95 -13.41 -14.33
N ARG A 80 -12.91 -14.32 -14.16
CA ARG A 80 -12.82 -15.46 -13.24
C ARG A 80 -11.63 -16.35 -13.61
N PHE A 81 -11.50 -16.69 -14.89
CA PHE A 81 -10.39 -17.49 -15.37
C PHE A 81 -9.03 -16.85 -15.04
N ALA A 82 -8.89 -15.55 -15.30
CA ALA A 82 -7.67 -14.82 -14.94
C ALA A 82 -7.44 -14.78 -13.42
N TYR A 83 -8.49 -14.52 -12.64
CA TYR A 83 -8.47 -14.46 -11.19
C TYR A 83 -7.98 -15.78 -10.57
N ASP A 84 -8.58 -16.90 -10.96
CA ASP A 84 -8.25 -18.23 -10.43
C ASP A 84 -6.82 -18.63 -10.80
N LYS A 85 -6.40 -18.35 -12.04
CA LYS A 85 -5.04 -18.65 -12.51
C LYS A 85 -3.99 -17.89 -11.69
N ILE A 86 -4.18 -16.58 -11.49
CA ILE A 86 -3.25 -15.74 -10.75
C ILE A 86 -3.17 -16.20 -9.29
N LEU A 87 -4.32 -16.41 -8.62
CA LEU A 87 -4.33 -16.87 -7.24
C LEU A 87 -3.65 -18.22 -7.07
N SER A 88 -3.86 -19.17 -7.98
CA SER A 88 -3.18 -20.48 -7.89
C SER A 88 -1.65 -20.37 -7.89
N VAL A 89 -1.09 -19.41 -8.64
CA VAL A 89 0.35 -19.18 -8.69
C VAL A 89 0.85 -18.49 -7.44
N VAL A 90 0.07 -17.56 -6.88
CA VAL A 90 0.38 -16.93 -5.59
C VAL A 90 0.37 -17.97 -4.47
N ASP A 91 -0.64 -18.85 -4.44
CA ASP A 91 -0.79 -19.87 -3.39
C ASP A 91 0.27 -20.97 -3.44
N THR A 92 0.80 -21.25 -4.63
CA THR A 92 1.92 -22.19 -4.81
C THR A 92 3.29 -21.56 -4.55
N ASN A 93 3.33 -20.24 -4.28
CA ASN A 93 4.54 -19.46 -4.06
C ASN A 93 5.59 -19.61 -5.19
N ASN A 94 5.13 -19.93 -6.40
CA ASN A 94 5.99 -20.19 -7.56
C ASN A 94 6.50 -18.92 -8.24
N GLY A 95 6.07 -17.74 -7.78
CA GLY A 95 6.32 -16.46 -8.43
C GLY A 95 5.73 -16.39 -9.85
N GLY A 96 5.62 -15.19 -10.41
CA GLY A 96 5.14 -15.04 -11.78
C GLY A 96 4.86 -13.61 -12.18
N VAL A 97 4.83 -13.39 -13.50
CA VAL A 97 4.41 -12.12 -14.11
C VAL A 97 3.25 -12.41 -15.05
N PHE A 98 2.16 -11.63 -14.90
CA PHE A 98 0.95 -11.78 -15.68
C PHE A 98 0.63 -10.48 -16.40
N PHE A 99 0.17 -10.60 -17.64
CA PHE A 99 -0.39 -9.50 -18.41
C PHE A 99 -1.88 -9.78 -18.63
N VAL A 100 -2.72 -8.86 -18.17
CA VAL A 100 -4.16 -8.89 -18.44
C VAL A 100 -4.43 -7.86 -19.53
N ASP A 101 -4.64 -8.35 -20.75
CA ASP A 101 -5.06 -7.53 -21.88
C ASP A 101 -6.54 -7.72 -22.16
N GLY A 102 -7.19 -6.64 -22.59
CA GLY A 102 -8.57 -6.68 -23.02
C GLY A 102 -9.02 -5.34 -23.56
N PRO A 103 -10.07 -5.30 -24.39
CA PRO A 103 -10.64 -4.05 -24.89
C PRO A 103 -10.97 -3.02 -23.80
N GLY A 104 -11.10 -1.75 -24.18
CA GLY A 104 -11.64 -0.73 -23.28
C GLY A 104 -13.01 -1.15 -22.73
N GLY A 105 -13.25 -0.94 -21.44
CA GLY A 105 -14.55 -1.25 -20.81
C GLY A 105 -14.75 -2.69 -20.34
N THR A 106 -13.79 -3.61 -20.52
CA THR A 106 -13.92 -5.02 -20.08
C THR A 106 -13.73 -5.25 -18.56
N GLY A 107 -13.73 -4.19 -17.76
CA GLY A 107 -13.64 -4.33 -16.31
C GLY A 107 -12.30 -4.85 -15.78
N LYS A 108 -11.17 -4.63 -16.47
CA LYS A 108 -9.83 -4.99 -15.94
C LYS A 108 -9.58 -4.44 -14.54
N THR A 109 -10.00 -3.21 -14.28
CA THR A 109 -9.91 -2.59 -12.96
C THR A 109 -10.75 -3.34 -11.92
N TYR A 110 -11.89 -3.89 -12.32
CA TYR A 110 -12.75 -4.69 -11.46
C TYR A 110 -12.04 -5.98 -11.03
N LEU A 111 -11.35 -6.65 -11.97
CA LEU A 111 -10.51 -7.81 -11.68
C LEU A 111 -9.37 -7.48 -10.71
N TYR A 112 -8.66 -6.36 -10.90
CA TYR A 112 -7.58 -5.95 -9.99
C TYR A 112 -8.08 -5.69 -8.57
N LYS A 113 -9.26 -5.08 -8.41
CA LYS A 113 -9.89 -4.89 -7.09
C LYS A 113 -10.17 -6.21 -6.41
N ALA A 114 -10.77 -7.17 -7.13
CA ALA A 114 -11.07 -8.49 -6.59
C ALA A 114 -9.79 -9.23 -6.15
N LEU A 115 -8.71 -9.16 -6.94
CA LEU A 115 -7.43 -9.76 -6.60
C LEU A 115 -6.81 -9.14 -5.34
N LEU A 116 -6.77 -7.80 -5.27
CA LEU A 116 -6.26 -7.08 -4.09
C LEU A 116 -7.06 -7.44 -2.83
N ALA A 117 -8.38 -7.45 -2.93
CA ALA A 117 -9.26 -7.80 -1.82
C ALA A 117 -9.04 -9.23 -1.33
N ALA A 118 -8.92 -10.18 -2.27
CA ALA A 118 -8.68 -11.58 -1.96
C ALA A 118 -7.34 -11.79 -1.25
N LEU A 119 -6.26 -11.17 -1.73
CA LEU A 119 -4.94 -11.29 -1.12
C LEU A 119 -4.90 -10.65 0.28
N ARG A 120 -5.44 -9.44 0.42
CA ARG A 120 -5.50 -8.74 1.71
C ARG A 120 -6.39 -9.47 2.73
N SER A 121 -7.47 -10.12 2.29
CA SER A 121 -8.31 -10.97 3.15
C SER A 121 -7.62 -12.25 3.66
N GLN A 122 -6.45 -12.57 3.08
CA GLN A 122 -5.60 -13.71 3.49
C GLN A 122 -4.36 -13.22 4.26
N ASP A 123 -4.37 -11.98 4.75
CA ASP A 123 -3.24 -11.32 5.43
C ASP A 123 -1.95 -11.27 4.56
N LYS A 124 -2.10 -11.29 3.23
CA LYS A 124 -0.97 -11.13 2.30
C LYS A 124 -0.81 -9.66 1.91
N ILE A 125 0.44 -9.23 1.79
CA ILE A 125 0.77 -7.88 1.30
C ILE A 125 0.55 -7.82 -0.21
N ALA A 126 -0.34 -6.92 -0.64
CA ALA A 126 -0.64 -6.70 -2.06
C ALA A 126 -0.60 -5.20 -2.38
N VAL A 127 0.43 -4.80 -3.13
CA VAL A 127 0.70 -3.39 -3.48
C VAL A 127 0.12 -3.06 -4.85
N ALA A 128 -0.60 -1.95 -4.94
CA ALA A 128 -1.22 -1.48 -6.17
C ALA A 128 -0.48 -0.24 -6.72
N THR A 129 0.09 -0.34 -7.93
CA THR A 129 0.79 0.78 -8.57
C THR A 129 0.09 1.20 -9.86
N ALA A 130 0.03 2.51 -10.13
CA ALA A 130 -0.53 3.05 -11.36
C ALA A 130 0.29 4.23 -11.90
N THR A 131 0.48 4.28 -13.22
CA THR A 131 1.17 5.38 -13.91
C THR A 131 0.32 6.64 -14.04
N SER A 132 -1.01 6.52 -13.90
CA SER A 132 -1.96 7.63 -13.98
C SER A 132 -2.63 7.87 -12.63
N GLY A 133 -2.71 9.13 -12.21
CA GLY A 133 -3.42 9.52 -10.98
C GLY A 133 -4.88 9.10 -10.98
N VAL A 134 -5.55 9.09 -12.13
CA VAL A 134 -6.94 8.61 -12.25
C VAL A 134 -7.03 7.12 -11.96
N ALA A 135 -6.07 6.33 -12.45
CA ALA A 135 -6.05 4.89 -12.20
C ALA A 135 -5.69 4.59 -10.74
N ALA A 136 -4.75 5.35 -10.15
CA ALA A 136 -4.39 5.28 -8.73
C ALA A 136 -5.61 5.50 -7.83
N SER A 137 -6.43 6.52 -8.08
CA SER A 137 -7.62 6.83 -7.28
C SER A 137 -8.73 5.77 -7.38
N ILE A 138 -8.74 4.93 -8.41
CA ILE A 138 -9.75 3.88 -8.57
C ILE A 138 -9.35 2.60 -7.82
N LEU A 139 -8.06 2.34 -7.61
CA LEU A 139 -7.58 1.15 -6.91
C LEU A 139 -7.71 1.34 -5.38
N PRO A 140 -8.18 0.31 -4.64
CA PRO A 140 -8.32 0.37 -3.18
C PRO A 140 -6.94 0.52 -2.54
N GLY A 141 -6.77 1.59 -1.75
CA GLY A 141 -5.49 2.05 -1.22
C GLY A 141 -4.97 3.35 -1.81
N GLY A 142 -5.56 3.82 -2.92
CA GLY A 142 -5.06 4.99 -3.63
C GLY A 142 -3.67 4.71 -4.19
N GLY A 143 -3.60 3.80 -5.17
CA GLY A 143 -2.34 3.20 -5.62
C GLY A 143 -1.22 4.22 -5.81
N LEU A 144 0.02 3.84 -5.47
CA LEU A 144 1.15 4.76 -5.48
C LEU A 144 1.29 5.40 -6.87
N PRO A 145 1.12 6.73 -7.00
CA PRO A 145 1.37 7.41 -8.25
C PRO A 145 2.88 7.39 -8.48
N ILE A 146 3.35 6.53 -9.40
CA ILE A 146 4.72 6.60 -9.87
C ILE A 146 4.90 7.89 -10.66
N HIS A 147 5.34 8.95 -9.97
CA HIS A 147 5.93 10.10 -10.63
C HIS A 147 7.19 9.59 -11.33
N ALA A 148 7.29 9.75 -12.65
CA ALA A 148 8.35 9.18 -13.50
C ALA A 148 9.78 9.73 -13.23
N SER A 149 10.06 10.24 -12.04
CA SER A 149 11.40 10.55 -11.56
C SER A 149 11.73 9.68 -10.36
N ARG A 150 12.65 8.73 -10.56
CA ARG A 150 13.31 7.87 -9.53
C ARG A 150 12.45 6.64 -9.18
N TYR A 151 12.79 5.39 -9.52
CA TYR A 151 14.07 4.68 -9.55
C TYR A 151 14.14 3.62 -10.67
N HIS A 152 15.36 3.19 -10.99
CA HIS A 152 15.65 2.03 -11.83
C HIS A 152 15.18 0.74 -11.14
N LEU A 153 14.39 -0.06 -11.87
CA LEU A 153 14.05 -1.44 -11.56
C LEU A 153 15.21 -2.37 -11.95
N LEU A 154 15.57 -3.28 -11.05
CA LEU A 154 15.83 -4.68 -11.34
C LEU A 154 15.08 -5.52 -10.31
#